data_AF-A0A970J2R5-F1
#
_entry.id   AF-A0A970J2R5-F1
#
_cell.length_a   1.000
_cell.length_b   1.000
_cell.length_c   1.000
_cell.angle_alpha   90.00
_cell.angle_beta   90.00
_cell.angle_gamma   90.00
#
_symmetry.space_group_name_H-M   'P 1'
#
loop_
_entity.id
_entity.type
_entity.pdbx_description
1 polymer ?
#
loop_
_entity_poly.entity_id
_entity_poly.type
_entity_poly.pdbx_seq_one_letter_code
_entity_poly.pdbx_strand_id
1 'polypeptide(L)'
;MKRVGLALLLGLVLGGVYLLANTGKLSLDRGSVLRQKSFALYYTAFYTGCQHEESREEHHSPRTRDEMLAGLTKDGWAITGFTMERVELKKEVPTLCPGCQEHEFVGLYGNEIAVYAGSPEKPG
;
A
#
# COMPACT_ATOMS: atom_id res chain seq x y z
N MET A 1 -59.37 33.97 -18.48
CA MET A 1 -58.16 33.12 -18.62
C MET A 1 -56.87 33.95 -18.71
N LYS A 2 -56.57 34.84 -17.74
CA LYS A 2 -55.34 35.69 -17.74
C LYS A 2 -54.47 35.57 -16.48
N ARG A 3 -54.91 34.84 -15.44
CA ARG A 3 -54.21 34.72 -14.15
C ARG A 3 -53.32 33.49 -14.02
N VAL A 4 -53.48 32.50 -14.88
CA VAL A 4 -52.71 31.24 -14.85
C VAL A 4 -51.28 31.44 -15.39
N GLY A 5 -51.12 32.32 -16.39
CA GLY A 5 -49.80 32.64 -16.96
C GLY A 5 -48.86 33.36 -15.97
N LEU A 6 -49.41 34.20 -15.09
CA LEU A 6 -48.62 34.94 -14.10
C LEU A 6 -48.09 34.02 -12.99
N ALA A 7 -48.89 33.03 -12.57
CA ALA A 7 -48.48 32.05 -11.57
C ALA A 7 -47.40 31.09 -12.11
N LEU A 8 -47.50 30.69 -13.39
CA LEU A 8 -46.47 29.88 -14.06
C LEU A 8 -45.15 30.63 -14.23
N LEU A 9 -45.19 31.91 -14.60
CA LEU A 9 -43.99 32.76 -14.71
C LEU A 9 -43.31 32.97 -13.35
N LEU A 10 -44.09 33.22 -12.29
CA LEU A 10 -43.55 33.35 -10.93
C LEU A 10 -42.91 32.04 -10.44
N GLY A 11 -43.52 30.89 -10.73
CA GLY A 11 -42.94 29.59 -10.40
C GLY A 11 -41.60 29.32 -11.11
N LEU A 12 -41.49 29.72 -12.37
CA LEU A 12 -40.25 29.58 -13.17
C LEU A 12 -39.13 30.50 -12.66
N VAL A 13 -39.46 31.74 -12.31
CA VAL A 13 -38.48 32.70 -11.76
C VAL A 13 -38.01 32.25 -10.38
N LEU A 14 -38.91 31.82 -9.49
CA LEU A 14 -38.55 31.33 -8.16
C LEU A 14 -37.75 30.02 -8.22
N GLY A 15 -38.10 29.10 -9.13
CA GLY A 15 -37.34 27.86 -9.35
C GLY A 15 -35.94 28.09 -9.92
N GLY A 16 -35.80 29.05 -10.85
CA GLY A 16 -34.50 29.43 -11.42
C GLY A 16 -33.57 30.10 -10.41
N VAL A 17 -34.12 30.98 -9.56
CA VAL A 17 -33.36 31.63 -8.48
C VAL A 17 -32.95 30.62 -7.40
N TYR A 18 -33.79 29.63 -7.10
CA TYR A 18 -33.43 28.54 -6.18
C TYR A 18 -32.28 27.68 -6.70
N LEU A 19 -32.26 27.35 -8.00
CA LEU A 19 -31.15 26.61 -8.62
C LEU A 19 -29.84 27.41 -8.63
N LEU A 20 -29.90 28.73 -8.84
CA LEU A 20 -28.72 29.60 -8.81
C LEU A 20 -28.17 29.82 -7.39
N ALA A 21 -29.04 29.99 -6.39
CA ALA A 21 -28.65 30.17 -4.99
C ALA A 21 -28.12 28.87 -4.35
N ASN A 22 -28.50 27.70 -4.87
CA ASN A 22 -28.08 26.39 -4.37
C ASN A 22 -26.99 25.72 -5.25
N THR A 23 -26.29 26.50 -6.07
CA THR A 23 -25.13 26.05 -6.87
C THR A 23 -23.99 25.48 -6.02
N GLY A 24 -23.94 25.79 -4.72
CA GLY A 24 -22.97 25.22 -3.78
C GLY A 24 -23.20 23.75 -3.40
N LYS A 25 -24.35 23.16 -3.76
CA LYS A 25 -24.71 21.76 -3.40
C LYS A 25 -24.90 20.82 -4.59
N LEU A 26 -24.80 21.34 -5.81
CA LEU A 26 -24.66 20.52 -7.02
C LEU A 26 -23.19 20.48 -7.41
N SER A 27 -22.36 20.04 -6.45
CA SER A 27 -21.12 19.36 -6.78
C SER A 27 -21.55 18.11 -7.54
N LEU A 28 -21.69 18.26 -8.85
CA LEU A 28 -21.75 17.16 -9.78
C LEU A 28 -20.46 16.40 -9.51
N ASP A 29 -20.57 15.34 -8.72
CA ASP A 29 -19.47 14.49 -8.34
C ASP A 29 -19.08 13.71 -9.59
N ARG A 30 -18.43 14.44 -10.49
CA ARG A 30 -17.60 13.93 -11.58
C ARG A 30 -16.27 13.49 -10.98
N GLY A 31 -16.26 13.01 -9.73
CA GLY A 31 -15.33 12.04 -9.21
C GLY A 31 -15.51 10.72 -9.97
N SER A 32 -15.22 10.73 -11.26
CA SER A 32 -14.53 9.60 -11.86
C SER A 32 -13.20 9.50 -11.12
N VAL A 33 -13.24 8.90 -9.92
CA VAL A 33 -12.11 8.21 -9.34
C VAL A 33 -11.78 7.12 -10.37
N LEU A 34 -11.03 7.50 -11.40
CA LEU A 34 -10.15 6.60 -12.10
C LEU A 34 -9.29 6.03 -10.99
N ARG A 35 -9.74 4.92 -10.39
CA ARG A 35 -8.97 4.13 -9.45
C ARG A 35 -7.71 3.81 -10.22
N GLN A 36 -6.65 4.57 -9.92
CA GLN A 36 -5.39 4.47 -10.64
C GLN A 36 -4.96 3.03 -10.41
N LYS A 37 -5.06 2.19 -11.45
CA LYS A 37 -4.73 0.77 -11.32
C LYS A 37 -3.32 0.74 -10.76
N SER A 38 -3.12 0.12 -9.61
CA SER A 38 -1.82 -0.13 -8.99
C SER A 38 -1.52 -1.62 -9.04
N PHE A 39 -0.27 -1.98 -8.79
CA PHE A 39 0.10 -3.37 -8.55
C PHE A 39 0.94 -3.44 -7.28
N ALA A 40 0.85 -4.55 -6.56
CA ALA A 40 1.54 -4.78 -5.31
C ALA A 40 2.79 -5.63 -5.53
N LEU A 41 3.89 -5.22 -4.90
CA LEU A 41 5.09 -6.01 -4.72
C LEU A 41 5.12 -6.51 -3.29
N TYR A 42 5.13 -7.83 -3.11
CA TYR A 42 5.30 -8.48 -1.81
C TYR A 42 6.75 -8.96 -1.73
N TYR A 43 7.53 -8.33 -0.89
CA TYR A 43 8.91 -8.68 -0.64
C TYR A 43 8.97 -9.58 0.59
N THR A 44 9.73 -10.65 0.50
CA THR A 44 10.03 -11.55 1.61
C THR A 44 11.54 -11.78 1.65
N ALA A 45 12.20 -11.25 2.67
CA ALA A 45 13.61 -11.44 2.92
C ALA A 45 13.81 -12.53 3.99
N PHE A 46 14.57 -13.57 3.66
CA PHE A 46 15.01 -14.58 4.61
C PHE A 46 16.45 -14.30 5.03
N TYR A 47 16.65 -13.99 6.31
CA TYR A 47 17.94 -13.67 6.89
C TYR A 47 18.59 -14.92 7.42
N THR A 48 19.52 -15.51 6.67
CA THR A 48 20.12 -16.82 7.03
C THR A 48 20.97 -16.73 8.31
N GLY A 49 21.38 -15.53 8.72
CA GLY A 49 22.14 -15.31 9.94
C GLY A 49 21.34 -15.51 11.22
N CYS A 50 20.02 -15.29 11.20
CA CYS A 50 19.13 -15.48 12.36
C CYS A 50 17.87 -16.30 12.05
N GLN A 51 17.79 -16.88 10.85
CA GLN A 51 16.64 -17.66 10.35
C GLN A 51 15.29 -16.92 10.42
N HIS A 52 15.32 -15.58 10.49
CA HIS A 52 14.13 -14.76 10.50
C HIS A 52 13.69 -14.38 9.09
N GLU A 53 12.38 -14.32 8.91
CA GLU A 53 11.74 -13.82 7.70
C GLU A 53 11.10 -12.46 7.99
N GLU A 54 11.35 -11.49 7.11
CA GLU A 54 10.67 -10.20 7.12
C GLU A 54 9.96 -10.00 5.79
N SER A 55 8.69 -9.60 5.88
CA SER A 55 7.87 -9.33 4.70
C SER A 55 7.36 -7.90 4.69
N ARG A 56 7.31 -7.30 3.51
CA ARG A 56 6.72 -5.97 3.30
C ARG A 56 5.99 -5.91 1.97
N GLU A 57 4.99 -5.04 1.92
CA GLU A 57 4.19 -4.81 0.73
C GLU A 57 4.34 -3.35 0.27
N GLU A 58 4.53 -3.15 -1.03
CA GLU A 58 4.58 -1.83 -1.64
C GLU A 58 3.67 -1.77 -2.87
N HIS A 59 2.98 -0.65 -3.04
CA HIS A 59 2.08 -0.42 -4.17
C HIS A 59 2.70 0.53 -5.19
N HIS A 60 2.66 0.12 -6.45
CA HIS A 60 3.35 0.81 -7.54
C HIS A 60 2.46 1.02 -8.77
N SER A 61 2.87 1.93 -9.64
CA SER A 61 2.20 2.19 -10.92
C SER A 61 2.48 1.05 -11.90
N PRO A 62 1.47 0.48 -12.59
CA PRO A 62 1.68 -0.60 -13.55
C PRO A 62 2.59 -0.21 -14.72
N ARG A 63 2.75 1.10 -14.98
CA ARG A 63 3.62 1.61 -16.05
C ARG A 63 5.11 1.31 -15.81
N THR A 64 5.53 1.18 -14.56
CA THR A 64 6.94 0.94 -14.19
C THR A 64 7.22 -0.52 -13.83
N ARG A 65 6.24 -1.42 -13.99
CA ARG A 65 6.33 -2.81 -13.53
C ARG A 65 7.56 -3.53 -14.10
N ASP A 66 7.71 -3.54 -15.41
CA ASP A 66 8.73 -4.36 -16.06
C ASP A 66 10.14 -3.85 -15.75
N GLU A 67 10.32 -2.53 -15.71
CA GLU A 67 11.58 -1.89 -15.32
C GLU A 67 11.95 -2.21 -13.87
N MET A 68 11.00 -2.10 -12.94
CA MET A 68 11.21 -2.42 -11.53
C MET A 68 11.56 -3.89 -11.33
N LEU A 69 10.83 -4.81 -11.95
CA LEU A 69 11.09 -6.25 -11.83
C LEU A 69 12.45 -6.64 -12.41
N ALA A 70 12.86 -6.01 -13.51
CA ALA A 70 14.19 -6.21 -14.08
C ALA A 70 15.30 -5.74 -13.13
N GLY A 71 15.11 -4.59 -12.46
CA GLY A 71 16.03 -4.11 -11.42
C GLY A 71 16.10 -5.06 -10.23
N LEU A 72 14.95 -5.47 -9.69
CA LEU A 72 14.88 -6.36 -8.53
C LEU A 72 15.51 -7.73 -8.80
N THR A 73 15.31 -8.27 -10.00
CA THR A 73 15.95 -9.54 -10.40
C THR A 73 17.48 -9.41 -10.43
N LYS A 74 18.01 -8.28 -10.93
CA LYS A 74 19.46 -7.99 -10.89
C LYS A 74 19.98 -7.85 -9.46
N ASP A 75 19.17 -7.31 -8.56
CA ASP A 75 19.48 -7.19 -7.13
C ASP A 75 19.35 -8.52 -6.37
N GLY A 76 19.08 -9.64 -7.06
CA GLY A 76 19.01 -10.97 -6.48
C GLY A 76 17.65 -11.33 -5.88
N TRP A 77 16.58 -10.61 -6.20
CA TRP A 77 15.22 -11.03 -5.85
C TRP A 77 14.70 -12.06 -6.85
N ALA A 78 14.20 -13.18 -6.34
CA ALA A 78 13.54 -14.21 -7.12
C ALA A 78 12.02 -13.98 -7.14
N ILE A 79 11.43 -13.95 -8.33
CA ILE A 79 9.97 -13.95 -8.48
C ILE A 79 9.46 -15.37 -8.18
N THR A 80 8.60 -15.49 -7.18
CA THR A 80 8.02 -16.78 -6.73
C THR A 80 6.53 -16.90 -7.01
N GLY A 81 5.87 -15.77 -7.25
CA GLY A 81 4.45 -15.69 -7.61
C GLY A 81 4.19 -14.45 -8.46
N PHE A 82 3.29 -14.57 -9.44
CA PHE A 82 3.01 -13.47 -10.38
C PHE A 82 1.56 -13.48 -10.85
N THR A 83 0.89 -12.33 -10.72
CA THR A 83 -0.47 -12.07 -11.21
C THR A 83 -0.56 -10.67 -11.81
N MET A 84 -1.70 -10.31 -12.38
CA MET A 84 -1.91 -8.95 -12.89
C MET A 84 -1.87 -7.86 -11.82
N GLU A 85 -2.14 -8.20 -10.55
CA GLU A 85 -2.27 -7.21 -9.47
C GLU A 85 -1.15 -7.33 -8.43
N ARG A 86 -0.44 -8.47 -8.40
CA ARG A 86 0.52 -8.82 -7.36
C ARG A 86 1.71 -9.59 -7.90
N VAL A 87 2.91 -9.26 -7.43
CA VAL A 87 4.13 -10.05 -7.64
C VAL A 87 4.76 -10.37 -6.29
N GLU A 88 5.15 -11.62 -6.11
CA GLU A 88 5.80 -12.11 -4.90
C GLU A 88 7.29 -12.32 -5.16
N LEU A 89 8.10 -11.69 -4.33
CA LEU A 89 9.55 -11.62 -4.44
C LEU A 89 10.18 -12.22 -3.19
N LYS A 90 11.11 -13.16 -3.36
CA LYS A 90 11.90 -13.73 -2.27
C LYS A 90 13.38 -13.43 -2.47
N LYS A 91 14.09 -13.20 -1.37
CA LYS A 91 15.56 -13.06 -1.37
C LYS A 91 16.14 -13.63 -0.09
N GLU A 92 17.24 -14.34 -0.22
CA GLU A 92 18.07 -14.73 0.92
C GLU A 92 19.14 -13.67 1.18
N VAL A 93 19.33 -13.33 2.45
CA VAL A 93 20.28 -12.32 2.90
C VAL A 93 21.22 -12.97 3.93
N PRO A 94 22.54 -13.03 3.66
CA PRO A 94 23.49 -13.75 4.52
C PRO A 94 23.93 -12.93 5.74
N THR A 95 23.00 -12.25 6.40
CA THR A 95 23.24 -11.41 7.58
C THR A 95 22.13 -11.63 8.61
N LEU A 96 22.28 -11.05 9.80
CA LEU A 96 21.18 -10.86 10.74
C LEU A 96 20.14 -9.90 10.14
N CYS A 97 18.86 -10.06 10.52
CA CYS A 97 17.82 -9.08 10.22
C CYS A 97 18.02 -7.78 11.03
N PRO A 98 17.48 -6.63 10.59
CA PRO A 98 17.65 -5.36 11.30
C PRO A 98 17.31 -5.43 12.79
N GLY A 99 16.20 -6.09 13.14
CA GLY A 99 15.80 -6.26 14.54
C GLY A 99 16.83 -7.03 15.39
N CYS A 100 17.48 -8.04 14.82
CA CYS A 100 18.55 -8.79 15.49
C CYS A 100 19.88 -8.01 15.54
N GLN A 101 20.12 -7.09 14.62
CA GLN A 101 21.34 -6.26 14.63
C GLN A 101 21.29 -5.16 15.70
N GLU A 102 20.09 -4.69 16.03
CA GLU A 102 19.89 -3.56 16.95
C GLU A 102 19.91 -3.98 18.43
N HIS A 103 19.67 -5.25 18.72
CA HIS A 103 19.48 -5.74 20.08
C HIS A 103 20.41 -6.90 20.39
N GLU A 104 20.86 -6.94 21.63
CA GLU A 104 21.60 -8.06 22.20
C GLU A 104 21.01 -8.38 23.58
N PHE A 105 21.04 -9.66 23.95
CA PHE A 105 20.62 -10.08 25.27
C PHE A 105 21.51 -11.21 25.79
N VAL A 106 21.64 -11.30 27.11
CA VAL A 106 22.33 -12.42 27.76
C VAL A 106 21.34 -13.56 27.91
N GLY A 107 21.65 -14.71 27.30
CA GLY A 107 20.83 -15.91 27.32
C GLY A 107 21.55 -17.10 27.94
N LEU A 108 20.77 -18.12 28.29
CA LEU A 108 21.26 -19.42 28.74
C LEU A 108 20.81 -20.47 27.72
N TYR A 109 21.76 -21.21 27.15
CA TYR A 109 21.46 -22.36 26.30
C TYR A 109 22.20 -23.60 26.84
N GLY A 110 21.43 -24.56 27.35
CA GLY A 110 21.99 -25.70 28.09
C GLY A 110 22.71 -25.23 29.35
N ASN A 111 24.02 -25.43 29.41
CA ASN A 111 24.90 -25.02 30.50
C ASN A 111 25.80 -23.82 30.17
N GLU A 112 25.55 -23.15 29.04
CA GLU A 112 26.35 -22.02 28.57
C GLU A 112 25.61 -20.69 28.75
N ILE A 113 26.36 -19.68 29.20
CA ILE A 113 25.91 -18.28 29.23
C ILE A 113 26.57 -17.56 28.07
N ALA A 114 25.77 -16.98 27.18
CA ALA A 114 26.26 -16.26 26.01
C ALA A 114 25.46 -14.98 25.77
N VAL A 115 26.04 -14.10 24.95
CA VAL A 115 25.33 -12.94 24.39
C VAL A 115 24.78 -13.34 23.04
N TYR A 116 23.49 -13.13 22.85
CA TYR A 116 22.75 -13.46 21.63
C TYR A 116 22.26 -12.18 20.97
N ALA A 117 22.17 -12.19 19.64
CA ALA A 117 21.54 -11.13 18.88
C ALA A 117 20.00 -11.22 18.98
N GLY A 118 19.30 -10.09 18.90
CA GLY A 118 17.83 -10.01 19.00
C GLY A 118 17.32 -9.85 20.42
N SER A 119 16.15 -10.41 20.70
CA SER A 119 15.50 -10.34 22.02
C SER A 119 15.19 -11.74 22.56
N PRO A 120 14.97 -11.90 23.88
CA PRO A 120 14.59 -13.19 24.46
C PRO A 120 13.34 -13.82 23.84
N GLU A 121 12.39 -13.01 23.37
CA GLU A 121 11.16 -13.47 22.71
C GLU A 121 11.39 -13.91 21.26
N LYS A 122 12.41 -13.34 20.62
CA LYS A 122 12.75 -13.59 19.22
C LYS A 122 14.29 -13.59 19.04
N PRO A 123 14.97 -14.65 19.52
CA PRO A 123 16.42 -14.73 19.48
C PRO A 123 16.91 -14.96 18.04
N GLY A 124 18.05 -14.37 17.70
CA GLY A 124 18.74 -14.58 16.43
C GLY A 124 19.81 -15.64 16.48
#